data_AF-A0A3B8L365-F1
#
_entry.id   AF-A0A3B8L365-F1
#
_cell.length_a   1.000
_cell.length_b   1.000
_cell.length_c   1.000
_cell.angle_alpha   90.00
_cell.angle_beta   90.00
_cell.angle_gamma   90.00
#
_symmetry.space_group_name_H-M   'P 1'
#
loop_
_entity.id
_entity.type
_entity.pdbx_description
1 polymer ?
#
loop_
_entity_poly.entity_id
_entity_poly.type
_entity_poly.pdbx_seq_one_letter_code
_entity_poly.pdbx_strand_id
1 'polypeptide(L)'
;GCDGLCQETHDWLGADVVTVSVKRVQSDGSVVLDPPAVTLPRITTGARQAVQRATRLKPFRISFPIHVRLQLKDATTARGYVNWRILNKPDWPGHHTGTRIIEAWLKSTRHLCL
;
A
#
# COMPACT_ATOMS: atom_id res chain seq x y z
N GLY A 1 -3.44 -5.71 10.03
CA GLY A 1 -2.07 -5.52 9.52
C GLY A 1 -1.05 -6.01 10.52
N CYS A 2 0.21 -5.58 10.40
CA CYS A 2 1.17 -5.61 11.50
C CYS A 2 1.17 -4.27 12.25
N ASP A 3 1.83 -4.21 13.42
CA ASP A 3 1.94 -2.98 14.22
C ASP A 3 2.52 -1.82 13.40
N GLY A 4 3.59 -2.07 12.62
CA GLY A 4 4.19 -1.06 11.75
C GLY A 4 3.21 -0.50 10.71
N LEU A 5 2.40 -1.35 10.08
CA LEU A 5 1.36 -0.89 9.15
C LEU A 5 0.25 -0.10 9.86
N CYS A 6 -0.09 -0.48 11.09
CA CYS A 6 -1.08 0.25 11.88
C CYS A 6 -0.56 1.67 12.21
N GLN A 7 0.70 1.77 12.63
CA GLN A 7 1.36 3.05 12.87
C GLN A 7 1.42 3.90 11.60
N GLU A 8 1.93 3.34 10.49
CA GLU A 8 2.01 4.05 9.20
C GLU A 8 0.63 4.56 8.75
N THR A 9 -0.42 3.76 8.95
CA THR A 9 -1.80 4.15 8.64
C THR A 9 -2.23 5.36 9.46
N HIS A 10 -1.90 5.41 10.76
CA HIS A 10 -2.21 6.56 11.61
C HIS A 10 -1.39 7.79 11.25
N ASP A 11 -0.11 7.61 10.93
CA ASP A 11 0.78 8.71 10.52
C ASP A 11 0.30 9.37 9.22
N TRP A 12 -0.21 8.57 8.28
CA TRP A 12 -0.66 9.04 6.97
C TRP A 12 -2.12 9.49 6.93
N LEU A 13 -3.03 8.72 7.52
CA LEU A 13 -4.48 8.90 7.36
C LEU A 13 -5.14 9.48 8.62
N GLY A 14 -4.38 9.64 9.71
CA GLY A 14 -4.84 10.19 10.98
C GLY A 14 -5.27 9.12 11.99
N ALA A 15 -5.24 9.50 13.27
CA ALA A 15 -5.52 8.63 14.41
C ALA A 15 -6.97 8.11 14.47
N ASP A 16 -7.90 8.74 13.76
CA ASP A 16 -9.31 8.31 13.71
C ASP A 16 -9.52 7.05 12.86
N VAL A 17 -8.54 6.69 12.01
CA VAL A 17 -8.61 5.45 11.22
C VAL A 17 -8.50 4.24 12.15
N VAL A 18 -9.48 3.35 12.06
CA VAL A 18 -9.47 2.12 12.84
C VAL A 18 -8.51 1.13 12.21
N THR A 19 -7.49 0.74 12.97
CA THR A 19 -6.50 -0.25 12.58
C THR A 19 -6.57 -1.45 13.52
N VAL A 20 -6.37 -2.66 12.98
CA VAL A 20 -6.30 -3.89 13.79
C VAL A 20 -4.98 -4.59 13.48
N SER A 21 -4.12 -4.72 14.49
CA SER A 21 -2.93 -5.57 14.40
C SER A 21 -3.27 -7.02 14.73
N VAL A 22 -2.79 -7.93 13.88
CA VAL A 22 -2.99 -9.37 14.01
C VAL A 22 -1.68 -10.16 13.91
N LYS A 23 -0.57 -9.44 13.69
CA LYS A 23 0.76 -10.01 13.56
C LYS A 23 1.80 -8.98 13.95
N ARG A 24 2.97 -9.42 14.41
CA ARG A 24 4.05 -8.55 14.85
C ARG A 24 5.34 -8.94 14.18
N VAL A 25 6.09 -7.94 13.72
CA VAL A 25 7.43 -8.14 13.17
C VAL A 25 8.42 -8.00 14.32
N GLN A 26 9.28 -8.99 14.49
CA GLN A 26 10.35 -8.97 15.48
C GLN A 26 11.57 -8.23 14.94
N SER A 27 12.52 -7.90 15.83
CA SER A 27 13.76 -7.19 15.46
C SER A 27 14.64 -7.97 14.48
N ASP A 28 14.55 -9.30 14.48
CA ASP A 28 15.25 -10.20 13.54
C ASP A 28 14.53 -10.37 12.18
N GLY A 29 13.39 -9.69 11.98
CA GLY A 29 12.57 -9.79 10.77
C GLY A 29 11.60 -10.98 10.76
N SER A 30 11.60 -11.82 11.78
CA SER A 30 10.59 -12.87 11.93
C SER A 30 9.20 -12.29 12.22
N VAL A 31 8.15 -13.05 11.91
CA VAL A 31 6.76 -12.62 12.07
C VAL A 31 6.04 -13.56 13.03
N VAL A 32 5.53 -13.00 14.12
CA VAL A 32 4.65 -13.70 15.07
C VAL A 32 3.21 -13.41 14.68
N LEU A 33 2.44 -14.48 14.43
CA LEU A 33 1.01 -14.40 14.16
C LEU A 33 0.24 -14.60 15.47
N ASP A 34 -0.69 -13.70 15.78
CA ASP A 34 -1.61 -13.93 16.88
C ASP A 34 -2.63 -15.02 16.47
N PRO A 35 -3.06 -15.90 17.40
CA PRO A 35 -3.93 -17.01 17.07
C PRO A 35 -5.33 -16.54 16.62
N PRO A 36 -6.05 -17.31 15.78
CA PRO A 36 -7.41 -16.96 15.30
C PRO A 36 -8.41 -16.63 16.42
N ALA A 37 -8.34 -17.36 17.54
CA ALA A 37 -9.18 -17.13 18.71
C ALA A 37 -9.07 -15.71 19.27
N VAL A 38 -7.92 -15.04 19.05
CA VAL A 38 -7.67 -13.66 19.47
C VAL A 38 -7.91 -12.68 18.31
N THR A 39 -7.51 -13.03 17.09
CA THR A 39 -7.57 -12.10 15.95
C THR A 39 -8.98 -11.93 15.40
N LEU A 40 -9.81 -12.99 15.35
CA LEU A 40 -11.18 -12.89 14.81
C LEU A 40 -12.07 -11.93 15.61
N PRO A 41 -12.12 -11.97 16.97
CA PRO A 41 -12.88 -10.99 17.74
C PRO A 41 -12.36 -9.56 17.55
N ARG A 42 -11.04 -9.38 17.47
CA ARG A 42 -10.41 -8.07 17.24
C ARG A 42 -10.78 -7.49 15.88
N ILE A 43 -10.69 -8.30 14.82
CA ILE A 43 -11.08 -7.89 13.46
C ILE A 43 -12.56 -7.52 13.43
N THR A 44 -13.43 -8.35 14.01
CA THR A 44 -14.87 -8.09 14.06
C THR A 44 -15.18 -6.78 14.79
N THR A 45 -14.53 -6.55 15.93
CA THR A 45 -14.68 -5.32 16.71
C THR A 45 -14.18 -4.10 15.95
N GLY A 46 -12.99 -4.19 15.33
CA GLY A 46 -12.42 -3.13 14.51
C GLY A 46 -13.28 -2.81 13.30
N ALA A 47 -13.84 -3.81 12.61
CA ALA A 47 -14.76 -3.61 11.50
C ALA A 47 -16.03 -2.84 11.93
N ARG A 48 -16.62 -3.19 13.08
CA ARG A 48 -17.76 -2.46 13.65
C ARG A 48 -17.40 -1.00 13.98
N GLN A 49 -16.25 -0.78 14.62
CA GLN A 49 -15.77 0.57 14.92
C GLN A 49 -15.51 1.38 13.65
N ALA A 50 -14.95 0.77 12.61
CA ALA A 50 -14.69 1.43 11.33
C ALA A 50 -16.00 1.94 10.70
N VAL A 51 -17.05 1.11 10.68
CA VAL A 51 -18.38 1.52 10.19
C VAL A 51 -18.95 2.67 11.01
N GLN A 52 -18.88 2.58 12.35
CA GLN A 52 -19.39 3.64 13.24
C GLN A 52 -18.67 4.98 13.08
N ARG A 53 -17.38 4.95 12.71
CA ARG A 53 -16.53 6.14 12.56
C ARG A 53 -16.42 6.62 11.12
N ALA A 54 -16.97 5.90 10.15
CA ALA A 54 -16.80 6.19 8.72
C ALA A 54 -17.15 7.64 8.35
N THR A 55 -18.19 8.21 8.97
CA THR A 55 -18.63 9.59 8.73
C THR A 55 -17.65 10.66 9.23
N ARG A 56 -16.72 10.31 10.13
CA ARG A 56 -15.68 11.21 10.64
C ARG A 56 -14.45 11.24 9.74
N LEU A 57 -14.28 10.23 8.90
CA LEU A 57 -13.12 10.10 8.03
C LEU A 57 -13.36 10.84 6.71
N LYS A 58 -12.39 11.66 6.32
CA LYS A 58 -12.37 12.26 4.99
C LYS A 58 -11.70 11.29 4.02
N PRO A 59 -12.25 11.05 2.83
CA PRO A 59 -11.56 10.27 1.81
C PRO A 59 -10.20 10.88 1.50
N PHE A 60 -9.16 10.05 1.42
CA PHE A 60 -7.87 10.47 0.91
C PHE A 60 -8.02 10.79 -0.59
N ARG A 61 -7.73 12.02 -0.98
CA ARG A 61 -7.88 12.49 -2.36
C ARG A 61 -6.52 12.62 -3.02
N ILE A 62 -6.39 12.00 -4.19
CA ILE A 62 -5.24 12.16 -5.07
C ILE A 62 -5.66 13.09 -6.21
N SER A 63 -4.92 14.18 -6.37
CA SER A 63 -5.08 15.09 -7.51
C SER A 63 -4.30 14.56 -8.69
N PHE A 64 -4.95 14.44 -9.84
CA PHE A 64 -4.31 14.11 -11.11
C PHE A 64 -4.12 15.39 -11.95
N PRO A 65 -3.07 15.47 -12.78
CA PRO A 65 -2.05 14.44 -12.97
C PRO A 65 -1.09 14.33 -11.78
N ILE A 66 -0.65 13.11 -11.47
CA ILE A 66 0.32 12.84 -10.41
C ILE A 66 1.60 12.26 -11.01
N HIS A 67 2.74 12.76 -10.55
CA HIS A 67 4.04 12.15 -10.83
C HIS A 67 4.29 11.04 -9.82
N VAL A 68 4.55 9.83 -10.32
CA VAL A 68 4.87 8.67 -9.49
C VAL A 68 6.28 8.20 -9.79
N ARG A 69 6.97 7.79 -8.72
CA ARG A 69 8.28 7.15 -8.78
C ARG A 69 8.22 5.78 -8.14
N LEU A 70 8.57 4.76 -8.90
CA LEU A 70 8.74 3.39 -8.43
C LEU A 70 10.24 3.08 -8.38
N GLN A 71 10.74 2.78 -7.19
CA GLN A 71 12.10 2.32 -6.98
C GLN A 71 12.11 0.83 -6.64
N LEU A 72 12.75 0.03 -7.47
CA LEU A 72 12.81 -1.41 -7.32
C LEU A 72 14.15 -1.86 -6.71
N LYS A 73 14.20 -3.10 -6.24
CA LYS A 73 15.34 -3.68 -5.54
C LYS A 73 16.64 -3.56 -6.36
N ASP A 74 16.58 -3.94 -7.63
CA ASP A 74 17.73 -4.02 -8.53
C ASP A 74 17.35 -3.79 -10.00
N ALA A 75 18.37 -3.71 -10.85
CA ALA A 75 18.23 -3.42 -12.28
C ALA A 75 17.46 -4.52 -13.02
N THR A 76 17.71 -5.77 -12.66
CA THR A 76 17.10 -6.95 -13.28
C THR A 76 15.60 -6.95 -13.04
N THR A 77 15.18 -6.69 -11.80
CA THR A 77 13.78 -6.56 -11.40
C THR A 77 13.11 -5.40 -12.13
N ALA A 78 13.78 -4.25 -12.23
CA ALA A 78 13.23 -3.08 -12.92
C ALA A 78 13.00 -3.35 -14.42
N ARG A 79 13.97 -3.98 -15.08
CA ARG A 79 13.84 -4.36 -16.50
C ARG A 79 12.72 -5.39 -16.71
N GLY A 80 12.65 -6.41 -15.85
CA GLY A 80 11.59 -7.41 -15.91
C GLY A 80 10.19 -6.80 -15.75
N TYR A 81 10.04 -5.87 -14.81
CA TYR A 81 8.79 -5.15 -14.59
C TYR A 81 8.35 -4.33 -15.81
N VAL A 82 9.28 -3.57 -16.42
CA VAL A 82 8.99 -2.78 -17.63
C VAL A 82 8.63 -3.66 -18.81
N ASN A 83 9.38 -4.75 -19.05
CA ASN A 83 9.09 -5.69 -20.12
C ASN A 83 7.68 -6.28 -19.99
N TRP A 84 7.31 -6.71 -18.78
CA TRP A 84 5.96 -7.20 -18.52
C TRP A 84 4.90 -6.13 -18.78
N ARG A 85 5.14 -4.88 -18.35
CA ARG A 85 4.20 -3.77 -18.58
C ARG A 85 4.02 -3.46 -20.06
N ILE A 86 5.10 -3.42 -20.85
CA ILE A 86 5.01 -3.18 -22.30
C ILE A 86 4.17 -4.27 -22.99
N LEU A 87 4.39 -5.53 -22.61
CA LEU A 87 3.68 -6.67 -23.21
C LEU A 87 2.19 -6.73 -22.83
N ASN A 88 1.83 -6.32 -21.61
CA ASN A 88 0.48 -6.50 -21.07
C ASN A 88 -0.35 -5.21 -20.98
N LYS A 89 0.30 -4.04 -21.01
CA LYS A 89 -0.30 -2.71 -20.83
C LYS A 89 0.41 -1.70 -21.76
N PRO A 90 0.17 -1.76 -23.07
CA PRO A 90 0.92 -0.97 -24.06
C PRO A 90 0.74 0.55 -23.91
N ASP A 91 -0.31 1.00 -23.24
CA ASP A 91 -0.57 2.42 -22.94
C ASP A 91 -0.01 2.88 -21.59
N TRP A 92 0.74 2.04 -20.89
CA TRP A 92 1.35 2.39 -19.60
C TRP A 92 2.44 3.46 -19.77
N PRO A 93 2.35 4.62 -19.08
CA PRO A 93 3.22 5.77 -19.32
C PRO A 93 4.60 5.69 -18.63
N GLY A 94 4.96 4.55 -18.07
CA GLY A 94 6.17 4.40 -17.27
C GLY A 94 7.44 4.28 -18.12
N HIS A 95 8.50 4.92 -17.68
CA HIS A 95 9.81 4.88 -18.33
C HIS A 95 10.94 4.86 -17.29
N HIS A 96 12.10 4.32 -17.69
CA HIS A 96 13.28 4.31 -16.84
C HIS A 96 13.88 5.72 -16.73
N THR A 97 14.07 6.18 -15.50
CA THR A 97 14.86 7.39 -15.19
C THR A 97 16.17 7.06 -14.47
N GLY A 98 16.39 5.79 -14.15
CA GLY A 98 17.65 5.28 -13.62
C GLY A 98 17.69 3.75 -13.63
N THR A 99 18.81 3.19 -13.15
CA THR A 99 19.05 1.73 -13.16
C THR A 99 17.95 0.94 -12.45
N ARG A 100 17.34 1.51 -11.40
CA ARG A 100 16.30 0.86 -10.58
C ARG A 100 15.04 1.71 -10.43
N ILE A 101 14.94 2.80 -11.19
CA ILE A 101 13.93 3.82 -11.02
C ILE A 101 13.09 3.89 -12.29
N ILE A 102 11.78 3.85 -12.09
CA ILE A 102 10.76 4.02 -13.10
C ILE A 102 9.90 5.20 -12.67
N GLU A 103 9.65 6.13 -13.58
CA GLU A 103 8.79 7.27 -13.34
C GLU A 103 7.66 7.34 -14.36
N ALA A 104 6.55 7.94 -13.96
CA ALA A 104 5.41 8.16 -14.83
C ALA A 104 4.58 9.36 -14.37
N TRP A 105 3.93 10.01 -15.33
CA TRP A 105 2.81 10.90 -15.06
C TRP A 105 1.51 10.13 -15.26
N LEU A 106 0.76 9.92 -14.19
CA LEU A 106 -0.54 9.29 -14.25
C LEU A 106 -1.62 10.36 -14.41
N LYS A 107 -2.53 10.16 -15.37
CA LYS A 107 -3.67 11.05 -15.61
C LYS A 107 -4.95 10.58 -14.91
N SER A 108 -4.98 9.32 -14.48
CA SER A 108 -6.12 8.69 -13.80
C SER A 108 -5.67 7.46 -13.01
N THR A 109 -6.63 6.78 -12.39
CA THR A 109 -6.41 5.54 -11.62
C THR A 109 -6.14 4.30 -12.47
N ARG A 110 -6.25 4.38 -13.81
CA ARG A 110 -6.11 3.23 -14.72
C ARG A 110 -4.82 2.42 -14.51
N HIS A 111 -3.72 3.09 -14.18
CA HIS A 111 -2.41 2.46 -14.02
C HIS A 111 -1.88 2.41 -12.58
N LEU A 112 -2.70 2.79 -11.60
CA LEU A 112 -2.32 2.77 -10.17
C LEU A 112 -2.25 1.35 -9.59
N CYS A 113 -3.02 0.39 -10.13
CA CYS A 113 -2.90 -1.01 -9.72
C CYS A 113 -1.62 -1.62 -10.31
N LEU A 114 -0.75 -2.08 -9.40
CA LEU A 114 0.44 -2.88 -9.69
C LEU A 114 0.06 -4.21 -10.37
#